data_AF-A0A2S8GCA5-F1
#
_entry.id   AF-A0A2S8GCA5-F1
#
_cell.length_a   1.000
_cell.length_b   1.000
_cell.length_c   1.000
_cell.angle_alpha   90.00
_cell.angle_beta   90.00
_cell.angle_gamma   90.00
#
_symmetry.space_group_name_H-M   'P 1'
#
loop_
_entity.id
_entity.type
_entity.pdbx_description
1 polymer ?
#
loop_
_entity_poly.entity_id
_entity_poly.type
_entity_poly.pdbx_seq_one_letter_code
_entity_poly.pdbx_strand_id
1 'polypeptide(L)'
;MKERDGISTDRECNRFKPILWTCLLIFFVFIAFSPVAFVYRNHLAWKCFAYKNDLIGVFEAPTKLAPQAVVPNSWRAHTLGKIRISFPSDFTREAPGELLFSGQSGKLIIHPHEISNPLLDPDLIHAKAISTDSKDYTWPLLRFEIYQADVEDFRWSMTNREVLWHTYCATLRCDSEGQEVEGLFRDDLDGIILFDGQDARFEWQSGPCGLKGMIVFVGESDPIDKVWVRTICRSMSLDCSPKSGVN
;
A
#
# COMPACT_ATOMS: atom_id res chain seq x y z
N MET A 1 42.63 -36.33 -75.84
CA MET A 1 42.71 -34.92 -75.38
C MET A 1 41.34 -34.59 -74.77
N LYS A 2 41.24 -34.58 -73.44
CA LYS A 2 40.00 -34.28 -72.71
C LYS A 2 40.38 -33.21 -71.68
N GLU A 3 40.12 -31.96 -72.00
CA GLU A 3 40.14 -30.86 -71.04
C GLU A 3 39.08 -31.15 -69.97
N ARG A 4 39.50 -31.24 -68.71
CA ARG A 4 38.59 -31.24 -67.57
C ARG A 4 38.40 -29.78 -67.17
N ASP A 5 37.18 -29.31 -67.28
CA ASP A 5 36.73 -28.04 -66.73
C ASP A 5 36.96 -28.02 -65.21
N GLY A 6 37.92 -27.20 -64.79
CA GLY A 6 38.16 -26.86 -63.39
C GLY A 6 37.05 -25.95 -62.90
N ILE A 7 35.93 -26.55 -62.48
CA ILE A 7 34.79 -25.84 -61.90
C ILE A 7 35.20 -25.26 -60.54
N SER A 8 35.53 -23.96 -60.54
CA SER A 8 35.02 -22.89 -59.67
C SER A 8 34.61 -23.24 -58.21
N THR A 9 35.39 -24.02 -57.46
CA THR A 9 35.15 -24.25 -56.02
C THR A 9 35.52 -23.05 -55.14
N ASP A 10 36.43 -22.17 -55.59
CA ASP A 10 36.89 -21.02 -54.81
C ASP A 10 35.87 -19.87 -54.73
N ARG A 11 35.00 -19.72 -55.73
CA ARG A 11 33.95 -18.67 -55.72
C ARG A 11 32.83 -18.98 -54.74
N GLU A 12 32.53 -20.25 -54.51
CA GLU A 12 31.49 -20.65 -53.54
C GLU A 12 31.99 -20.47 -52.10
N CYS A 13 33.25 -20.82 -51.81
CA CYS A 13 33.84 -20.65 -50.48
C CYS A 13 33.88 -19.18 -50.00
N ASN A 14 34.13 -18.23 -50.91
CA ASN A 14 34.13 -16.79 -50.55
C ASN A 14 32.73 -16.19 -50.33
N ARG A 15 31.65 -16.81 -50.86
CA ARG A 15 30.27 -16.35 -50.59
C ARG A 15 29.79 -16.69 -49.18
N PHE A 16 30.27 -17.78 -48.58
CA PHE A 16 29.82 -18.23 -47.25
C PHE A 16 30.57 -17.59 -46.09
N LYS A 17 31.79 -17.09 -46.30
CA LYS A 17 32.57 -16.37 -45.28
C LYS A 17 31.82 -15.21 -44.61
N PRO A 18 31.18 -14.26 -45.33
CA PRO A 18 30.47 -13.16 -44.67
C PRO A 18 29.28 -13.65 -43.82
N ILE A 19 28.58 -14.69 -44.28
CA ILE A 19 27.46 -15.29 -43.53
C ILE A 19 27.98 -15.93 -42.24
N LEU A 20 29.06 -16.71 -42.32
CA LEU A 20 29.68 -17.35 -41.15
C LEU A 20 30.19 -16.31 -40.14
N TRP A 21 30.87 -15.25 -40.60
CA TRP A 21 31.32 -14.16 -39.73
C TRP A 21 30.17 -13.42 -39.06
N THR A 22 29.06 -13.22 -39.78
CA THR A 22 27.85 -12.59 -39.22
C THR A 22 27.23 -13.47 -38.15
N CYS A 23 27.10 -14.78 -38.40
CA CYS A 23 26.58 -15.74 -37.41
C CYS A 23 27.46 -15.82 -36.16
N LEU A 24 28.79 -15.84 -36.33
CA LEU A 24 29.73 -15.83 -35.21
C LEU A 24 29.63 -14.53 -34.41
N LEU A 25 29.56 -13.37 -35.07
CA LEU A 25 29.39 -12.08 -34.40
C LEU A 25 28.10 -12.05 -33.58
N ILE A 26 26.97 -12.50 -34.14
CA ILE A 26 25.70 -12.60 -33.42
C ILE A 26 25.86 -13.53 -32.21
N PHE A 27 26.46 -14.70 -32.39
CA PHE A 27 26.68 -15.67 -31.30
C PHE A 27 27.53 -15.08 -30.16
N PHE A 28 28.64 -14.39 -30.48
CA PHE A 28 29.47 -13.72 -29.49
C PHE A 28 28.74 -12.58 -28.78
N VAL A 29 27.91 -11.81 -29.49
CA VAL A 29 27.03 -10.80 -28.88
C VAL A 29 26.06 -11.48 -27.91
N PHE A 30 25.38 -12.56 -28.29
CA PHE A 30 24.48 -13.29 -27.39
C PHE A 30 25.19 -13.84 -26.15
N ILE A 31 26.39 -14.41 -26.29
CA ILE A 31 27.18 -14.89 -25.15
C ILE A 31 27.62 -13.73 -24.25
N ALA A 32 28.09 -12.63 -24.83
CA ALA A 32 28.54 -11.47 -24.06
C ALA A 32 27.38 -10.80 -23.31
N PHE A 33 26.18 -10.77 -23.92
CA PHE A 33 24.98 -10.21 -23.31
C PHE A 33 24.25 -11.18 -22.38
N SER A 34 24.48 -12.49 -22.47
CA SER A 34 23.76 -13.47 -21.63
C SER A 34 23.99 -13.29 -20.13
N PRO A 35 25.22 -13.07 -19.62
CA PRO A 35 25.45 -12.76 -18.21
C PRO A 35 24.78 -11.45 -17.79
N VAL A 36 24.82 -10.43 -18.65
CA VAL A 36 24.16 -9.14 -18.39
C VAL A 36 22.66 -9.34 -18.31
N ALA A 37 22.03 -9.95 -19.31
CA ALA A 37 20.61 -10.28 -19.32
C ALA A 37 20.22 -11.15 -18.13
N PHE A 38 21.06 -12.09 -17.70
CA PHE A 38 20.84 -12.93 -16.53
C PHE A 38 20.87 -12.13 -15.23
N VAL A 39 21.82 -11.20 -15.07
CA VAL A 39 21.91 -10.29 -13.92
C VAL A 39 20.72 -9.33 -13.90
N TYR A 40 20.31 -8.80 -15.05
CA TYR A 40 19.21 -7.84 -15.17
C TYR A 40 17.82 -8.47 -15.32
N ARG A 41 17.68 -9.80 -15.41
CA ARG A 41 16.40 -10.46 -15.72
C ARG A 41 15.29 -10.08 -14.75
N ASN A 42 15.61 -9.94 -13.46
CA ASN A 42 14.63 -9.59 -12.43
C ASN A 42 14.19 -8.13 -12.58
N HIS A 43 15.10 -7.24 -12.97
CA HIS A 43 14.78 -5.84 -13.26
C HIS A 43 13.96 -5.68 -14.53
N LEU A 44 14.30 -6.43 -15.60
CA LEU A 44 13.51 -6.45 -16.83
C LEU A 44 12.12 -7.04 -16.57
N ALA A 45 12.03 -8.14 -15.82
CA ALA A 45 10.76 -8.71 -15.41
C ALA A 45 9.94 -7.72 -14.57
N TRP A 46 10.58 -7.01 -13.62
CA TRP A 46 9.93 -5.97 -12.84
C TRP A 46 9.42 -4.81 -13.71
N LYS A 47 10.26 -4.24 -14.59
CA LYS A 47 9.83 -3.14 -15.47
C LYS A 47 8.73 -3.58 -16.44
N CYS A 48 8.80 -4.80 -16.99
CA CYS A 48 7.71 -5.37 -17.78
C CYS A 48 6.43 -5.56 -16.96
N PHE A 49 6.56 -6.01 -15.71
CA PHE A 49 5.44 -6.16 -14.78
C PHE A 49 4.80 -4.81 -14.44
N ALA A 50 5.60 -3.83 -14.05
CA ALA A 50 5.15 -2.47 -13.75
C ALA A 50 4.45 -1.83 -14.95
N TYR A 51 5.03 -1.97 -16.15
CA TYR A 51 4.43 -1.49 -17.40
C TYR A 51 3.09 -2.18 -17.68
N LYS A 52 3.02 -3.51 -17.55
CA LYS A 52 1.81 -4.29 -17.88
C LYS A 52 0.64 -4.00 -16.91
N ASN A 53 0.93 -3.64 -15.67
CA ASN A 53 -0.07 -3.37 -14.65
C ASN A 53 -0.32 -1.86 -14.46
N ASP A 54 0.10 -1.02 -15.42
CA ASP A 54 -0.05 0.44 -15.36
C ASP A 54 0.47 1.06 -14.05
N LEU A 55 1.48 0.44 -13.44
CA LEU A 55 2.10 0.93 -12.20
C LEU A 55 3.08 2.09 -12.48
N ILE A 56 3.37 2.37 -13.75
CA ILE A 56 4.22 3.48 -14.15
C ILE A 56 3.43 4.77 -14.04
N GLY A 57 3.88 5.68 -13.17
CA GLY A 57 3.20 6.95 -12.90
C GLY A 57 2.33 6.94 -11.63
N VAL A 58 2.28 5.83 -10.89
CA VAL A 58 1.71 5.81 -9.54
C VAL A 58 2.69 6.51 -8.60
N PHE A 59 2.46 7.80 -8.33
CA PHE A 59 3.34 8.63 -7.48
C PHE A 59 3.21 8.25 -6.01
N GLU A 60 4.32 8.25 -5.26
CA GLU A 60 4.35 8.09 -3.79
C GLU A 60 3.29 8.97 -3.10
N ALA A 61 2.40 8.36 -2.33
CA ALA A 61 1.56 9.10 -1.41
C ALA A 61 2.46 9.53 -0.25
N PRO A 62 2.56 10.82 0.10
CA PRO A 62 3.36 11.23 1.25
C PRO A 62 2.83 10.52 2.51
N THR A 63 3.60 9.55 2.97
CA THR A 63 3.26 8.70 4.12
C THR A 63 4.10 9.11 5.33
N LYS A 64 3.48 9.20 6.50
CA LYS A 64 4.19 9.47 7.75
C LYS A 64 3.41 8.97 8.96
N LEU A 65 4.04 8.97 10.13
CA LEU A 65 3.30 8.74 11.37
C LEU A 65 2.54 10.00 11.76
N ALA A 66 1.30 9.84 12.22
CA ALA A 66 0.46 10.94 12.68
C ALA A 66 1.14 11.67 13.86
N PRO A 67 1.40 12.98 13.75
CA PRO A 67 1.99 13.79 14.83
C PRO A 67 1.21 13.67 16.14
N GLN A 68 1.89 13.90 17.26
CA GLN A 68 1.21 14.00 18.56
C GLN A 68 0.18 15.13 18.54
N ALA A 69 -1.06 14.80 18.91
CA ALA A 69 -2.12 15.78 19.13
C ALA A 69 -2.69 15.58 20.54
N VAL A 70 -2.87 16.70 21.25
CA VAL A 70 -3.40 16.73 22.61
C VAL A 70 -4.91 16.95 22.51
N VAL A 71 -5.69 16.05 23.12
CA VAL A 71 -7.16 16.19 23.18
C VAL A 71 -7.51 17.34 24.14
N PRO A 72 -8.16 18.41 23.68
CA PRO A 72 -8.52 19.53 24.54
C PRO A 72 -9.51 19.11 25.64
N ASN A 73 -9.32 19.64 26.86
CA ASN A 73 -10.22 19.38 27.99
C ASN A 73 -11.66 19.89 27.76
N SER A 74 -11.85 20.82 26.81
CA SER A 74 -13.16 21.34 26.42
C SER A 74 -13.98 20.37 25.55
N TRP A 75 -13.34 19.34 24.98
CA TRP A 75 -14.03 18.37 24.13
C TRP A 75 -14.89 17.43 24.96
N ARG A 76 -16.03 17.03 24.40
CA ARG A 76 -16.96 16.10 25.06
C ARG A 76 -16.69 14.70 24.56
N ALA A 77 -16.67 13.74 25.48
CA ALA A 77 -16.59 12.33 25.15
C ALA A 77 -17.98 11.78 24.83
N HIS A 78 -18.08 11.04 23.73
CA HIS A 78 -19.27 10.36 23.24
C HIS A 78 -19.01 8.85 23.22
N THR A 79 -19.93 8.08 23.79
CA THR A 79 -19.87 6.62 23.78
C THR A 79 -20.87 6.09 22.75
N LEU A 80 -20.35 5.38 21.75
CA LEU A 80 -21.08 4.82 20.61
C LEU A 80 -20.87 3.31 20.60
N GLY A 81 -21.72 2.59 21.32
CA GLY A 81 -21.51 1.16 21.57
C GLY A 81 -20.23 0.95 22.38
N LYS A 82 -19.26 0.24 21.81
CA LYS A 82 -17.94 -0.02 22.42
C LYS A 82 -16.89 1.06 22.15
N ILE A 83 -17.22 2.05 21.31
CA ILE A 83 -16.30 3.12 20.92
C ILE A 83 -16.53 4.31 21.84
N ARG A 84 -15.46 4.84 22.42
CA ARG A 84 -15.46 6.14 23.09
C ARG A 84 -14.58 7.09 22.30
N ILE A 85 -15.14 8.21 21.88
CA ILE A 85 -14.47 9.22 21.05
C ILE A 85 -14.80 10.61 21.57
N SER A 86 -13.86 11.55 21.49
CA SER A 86 -14.07 12.94 21.89
C SER A 86 -14.00 13.88 20.70
N PHE A 87 -14.91 14.85 20.67
CA PHE A 87 -14.91 15.91 19.66
C PHE A 87 -15.47 17.22 20.25
N PRO A 88 -15.33 18.37 19.55
CA PRO A 88 -15.77 19.68 20.04
C PRO A 88 -17.24 19.68 20.49
N SER A 89 -17.55 20.45 21.54
CA SER A 89 -18.87 20.43 22.19
C SER A 89 -20.02 21.02 21.36
N ASP A 90 -19.67 21.76 20.30
CA ASP A 90 -20.61 22.32 19.33
C ASP A 90 -21.10 21.29 18.30
N PHE A 91 -20.47 20.10 18.23
CA PHE A 91 -20.97 19.03 17.36
C PHE A 91 -22.30 18.49 17.88
N THR A 92 -23.28 18.48 16.99
CA THR A 92 -24.62 17.96 17.28
C THR A 92 -24.97 16.83 16.32
N ARG A 93 -25.73 15.86 16.81
CA ARG A 93 -26.19 14.72 16.01
C ARG A 93 -27.28 15.19 15.05
N GLU A 94 -27.15 14.92 13.76
CA GLU A 94 -28.12 15.38 12.75
C GLU A 94 -29.45 14.60 12.82
N ALA A 95 -29.39 13.28 13.03
CA ALA A 95 -30.58 12.43 13.07
C ALA A 95 -30.51 11.32 14.14
N PRO A 96 -31.65 10.94 14.76
CA PRO A 96 -31.74 9.76 15.60
C PRO A 96 -31.46 8.49 14.79
N GLY A 97 -30.48 7.68 15.24
CA GLY A 97 -30.11 6.42 14.58
C GLY A 97 -28.90 6.52 13.66
N GLU A 98 -28.63 7.69 13.10
CA GLU A 98 -27.42 7.93 12.30
C GLU A 98 -26.26 8.34 13.19
N LEU A 99 -25.04 7.94 12.84
CA LEU A 99 -23.82 8.35 13.54
C LEU A 99 -23.16 9.52 12.80
N LEU A 100 -23.99 10.49 12.43
CA LEU A 100 -23.63 11.73 11.73
C LEU A 100 -23.70 12.90 12.71
N PHE A 101 -22.60 13.64 12.82
CA PHE A 101 -22.46 14.80 13.68
C PHE A 101 -21.95 16.00 12.88
N SER A 102 -22.48 17.19 13.15
CA SER A 102 -22.09 18.42 12.47
C SER A 102 -21.80 19.52 13.49
N GLY A 103 -20.73 20.28 13.23
CA GLY A 103 -20.27 21.39 14.06
C GLY A 103 -19.58 22.46 13.21
N GLN A 104 -18.95 23.44 13.85
CA GLN A 104 -18.32 24.57 13.16
C GLN A 104 -17.13 24.15 12.28
N SER A 105 -16.41 23.09 12.68
CA SER A 105 -15.25 22.58 11.94
C SER A 105 -15.61 21.66 10.78
N GLY A 106 -16.88 21.24 10.66
CA GLY A 106 -17.35 20.33 9.63
C GLY A 106 -18.23 19.20 10.15
N LYS A 107 -18.23 18.09 9.40
CA LYS A 107 -19.06 16.91 9.65
C LYS A 107 -18.21 15.69 9.97
N LEU A 108 -18.78 14.82 10.80
CA LEU A 108 -18.21 13.56 11.24
C LEU A 108 -19.24 12.45 11.00
N ILE A 109 -18.88 11.48 10.15
CA ILE A 109 -19.68 10.30 9.87
C ILE A 109 -18.94 9.09 10.45
N ILE A 110 -19.50 8.47 11.48
CA ILE A 110 -18.90 7.28 12.10
C ILE A 110 -19.65 6.06 11.59
N HIS A 111 -18.95 5.16 10.90
CA HIS A 111 -19.57 3.91 10.47
C HIS A 111 -19.67 2.92 11.64
N PRO A 112 -20.73 2.09 11.71
CA PRO A 112 -20.81 1.00 12.67
C PRO A 112 -19.57 0.12 12.61
N HIS A 113 -19.09 -0.33 13.77
CA HIS A 113 -17.97 -1.26 13.82
C HIS A 113 -18.39 -2.66 13.39
N GLU A 114 -17.46 -3.37 12.76
CA GLU A 114 -17.60 -4.76 12.35
C GLU A 114 -16.73 -5.66 13.21
N ILE A 115 -17.13 -6.93 13.33
CA ILE A 115 -16.27 -7.96 13.91
C ILE A 115 -15.09 -8.16 12.95
N SER A 116 -13.88 -8.10 13.49
CA SER A 116 -12.66 -8.34 12.75
C SER A 116 -11.91 -9.52 13.36
N ASN A 117 -11.50 -10.46 12.52
CA ASN A 117 -10.59 -11.52 12.91
C ASN A 117 -9.40 -11.55 11.93
N PRO A 118 -8.28 -10.88 12.28
CA PRO A 118 -7.10 -10.86 11.41
C PRO A 118 -6.56 -12.25 11.07
N LEU A 119 -6.79 -13.25 11.93
CA LEU A 119 -6.28 -14.61 11.75
C LEU A 119 -7.05 -15.43 10.70
N LEU A 120 -8.21 -14.94 10.26
CA LEU A 120 -9.02 -15.58 9.23
C LEU A 120 -9.02 -14.80 7.91
N ASP A 121 -8.38 -13.64 7.88
CA ASP A 121 -8.33 -12.79 6.71
C ASP A 121 -7.24 -13.28 5.73
N PRO A 122 -7.60 -13.75 4.52
CA PRO A 122 -6.63 -14.33 3.59
C PRO A 122 -5.51 -13.37 3.21
N ASP A 123 -5.80 -12.07 3.10
CA ASP A 123 -4.80 -11.08 2.71
C ASP A 123 -3.82 -10.80 3.85
N LEU A 124 -4.31 -10.70 5.09
CA LEU A 124 -3.44 -10.55 6.26
C LEU A 124 -2.60 -11.81 6.53
N ILE A 125 -3.17 -13.00 6.32
CA ILE A 125 -2.43 -14.27 6.38
C ILE A 125 -1.34 -14.31 5.32
N HIS A 126 -1.68 -13.93 4.07
CA HIS A 126 -0.71 -13.90 2.98
C HIS A 126 0.41 -12.89 3.29
N ALA A 127 0.06 -11.66 3.67
CA ALA A 127 1.01 -10.63 4.04
C ALA A 127 1.98 -11.10 5.13
N LYS A 128 1.49 -11.75 6.19
CA LYS A 128 2.33 -12.34 7.23
C LYS A 128 3.29 -13.42 6.71
N ALA A 129 2.88 -14.19 5.69
CA ALA A 129 3.71 -15.25 5.12
C ALA A 129 4.85 -14.70 4.23
N ILE A 130 4.63 -13.59 3.52
CA ILE A 130 5.59 -13.07 2.53
C ILE A 130 6.35 -11.81 2.97
N SER A 131 5.82 -11.04 3.93
CA SER A 131 6.47 -9.84 4.49
C SER A 131 7.88 -10.13 4.97
N THR A 132 8.77 -9.15 4.87
CA THR A 132 10.17 -9.28 5.31
C THR A 132 10.28 -9.33 6.83
N ASP A 133 9.33 -8.71 7.53
CA ASP A 133 9.28 -8.61 8.97
C ASP A 133 8.27 -9.62 9.54
N SER A 134 8.54 -10.17 10.72
CA SER A 134 7.58 -11.05 11.43
C SER A 134 6.54 -10.22 12.19
N LYS A 135 5.77 -9.41 11.45
CA LYS A 135 4.71 -8.55 12.00
C LYS A 135 3.36 -9.26 11.98
N ASP A 136 2.55 -9.01 13.01
CA ASP A 136 1.13 -9.34 13.01
C ASP A 136 0.36 -8.17 12.38
N TYR A 137 -0.10 -8.36 11.14
CA TYR A 137 -0.76 -7.31 10.39
C TYR A 137 -2.22 -7.10 10.80
N THR A 138 -2.60 -5.84 10.94
CA THR A 138 -3.97 -5.36 10.79
C THR A 138 -4.14 -4.72 9.41
N TRP A 139 -5.38 -4.54 8.95
CA TRP A 139 -5.63 -3.88 7.66
C TRP A 139 -5.04 -2.46 7.59
N PRO A 140 -5.18 -1.59 8.61
CA PRO A 140 -4.55 -0.28 8.60
C PRO A 140 -3.03 -0.35 8.50
N LEU A 141 -2.38 -1.27 9.23
CA LEU A 141 -0.93 -1.44 9.17
C LEU A 141 -0.47 -1.94 7.79
N LEU A 142 -1.18 -2.93 7.23
CA LEU A 142 -0.89 -3.44 5.89
C LEU A 142 -1.07 -2.35 4.82
N ARG A 143 -2.18 -1.60 4.87
CA ARG A 143 -2.43 -0.48 3.96
C ARG A 143 -1.35 0.59 4.06
N PHE A 144 -0.90 0.91 5.27
CA PHE A 144 0.18 1.88 5.46
C PHE A 144 1.47 1.42 4.78
N GLU A 145 1.85 0.14 4.89
CA GLU A 145 3.02 -0.41 4.17
C GLU A 145 2.80 -0.48 2.65
N ILE A 146 1.57 -0.72 2.17
CA ILE A 146 1.21 -0.64 0.75
C ILE A 146 1.41 0.78 0.21
N TYR A 147 0.95 1.81 0.93
CA TYR A 147 1.12 3.21 0.54
C TYR A 147 2.58 3.66 0.56
N GLN A 148 3.42 3.05 1.42
CA GLN A 148 4.86 3.30 1.47
C GLN A 148 5.64 2.69 0.30
N ALA A 149 5.11 1.68 -0.38
CA ALA A 149 5.83 1.01 -1.44
C ALA A 149 5.80 1.84 -2.74
N ASP A 150 6.95 2.33 -3.20
CA ASP A 150 7.11 2.95 -4.51
C ASP A 150 7.60 1.94 -5.54
N VAL A 151 7.02 1.92 -6.74
CA VAL A 151 7.45 1.07 -7.86
C VAL A 151 8.94 1.23 -8.19
N GLU A 152 9.51 2.41 -7.93
CA GLU A 152 10.93 2.71 -8.15
C GLU A 152 11.85 2.26 -7.00
N ASP A 153 11.31 1.76 -5.87
CA ASP A 153 12.10 1.21 -4.77
C ASP A 153 12.75 -0.14 -5.10
N PHE A 154 12.36 -0.78 -6.21
CA PHE A 154 12.94 -2.03 -6.64
C PHE A 154 14.47 -1.93 -6.80
N ARG A 155 15.21 -2.80 -6.11
CA ARG A 155 16.66 -2.91 -6.21
C ARG A 155 17.07 -4.32 -6.62
N TRP A 156 18.07 -4.42 -7.48
CA TRP A 156 18.63 -5.71 -7.92
C TRP A 156 19.21 -6.54 -6.77
N SER A 157 19.57 -5.89 -5.66
CA SER A 157 20.09 -6.52 -4.45
C SER A 157 19.01 -7.12 -3.55
N MET A 158 17.72 -6.93 -3.86
CA MET A 158 16.62 -7.51 -3.10
C MET A 158 16.68 -9.04 -3.16
N THR A 159 16.54 -9.67 -2.00
CA THR A 159 16.28 -11.10 -1.85
C THR A 159 14.93 -11.47 -2.49
N ASN A 160 14.74 -12.76 -2.78
CA ASN A 160 13.46 -13.24 -3.33
C ASN A 160 12.26 -12.86 -2.45
N ARG A 161 12.42 -12.84 -1.12
CA ARG A 161 11.35 -12.46 -0.19
C ARG A 161 11.02 -10.97 -0.27
N GLU A 162 12.04 -10.11 -0.33
CA GLU A 162 11.85 -8.67 -0.55
C GLU A 162 11.15 -8.39 -1.89
N VAL A 163 11.53 -9.10 -2.95
CA VAL A 163 10.87 -8.95 -4.27
C VAL A 163 9.40 -9.36 -4.20
N LEU A 164 9.06 -10.47 -3.53
CA LEU A 164 7.67 -10.92 -3.36
C LEU A 164 6.84 -9.90 -2.57
N TRP A 165 7.36 -9.44 -1.44
CA TRP A 165 6.70 -8.43 -0.61
C TRP A 165 6.49 -7.13 -1.38
N HIS A 166 7.54 -6.64 -2.04
CA HIS A 166 7.48 -5.42 -2.83
C HIS A 166 6.46 -5.50 -3.96
N THR A 167 6.45 -6.62 -4.69
CA THR A 167 5.47 -6.89 -5.75
C THR A 167 4.06 -6.89 -5.20
N TYR A 168 3.83 -7.55 -4.06
CA TYR A 168 2.53 -7.59 -3.40
C TYR A 168 2.03 -6.20 -3.01
N CYS A 169 2.86 -5.39 -2.35
CA CYS A 169 2.50 -4.02 -2.00
C CYS A 169 2.20 -3.17 -3.24
N ALA A 170 3.06 -3.21 -4.26
CA ALA A 170 2.86 -2.45 -5.48
C ALA A 170 1.58 -2.87 -6.23
N THR A 171 1.19 -4.15 -6.21
CA THR A 171 -0.06 -4.60 -6.85
C THR A 171 -1.32 -4.16 -6.13
N LEU A 172 -1.28 -4.07 -4.81
CA LEU A 172 -2.43 -3.66 -4.01
C LEU A 172 -2.54 -2.15 -3.86
N ARG A 173 -1.57 -1.42 -4.40
CA ARG A 173 -1.57 0.01 -4.40
C ARG A 173 -2.68 0.53 -5.32
N CYS A 174 -3.72 1.11 -4.73
CA CYS A 174 -4.68 1.89 -5.47
C CYS A 174 -4.09 3.26 -5.80
N ASP A 175 -4.54 3.87 -6.92
CA ASP A 175 -4.19 5.23 -7.27
C ASP A 175 -4.54 6.17 -6.11
N SER A 176 -3.53 6.92 -5.67
CA SER A 176 -3.54 7.73 -4.45
C SER A 176 -3.04 9.14 -4.74
N GLU A 177 -3.10 9.56 -6.00
CA GLU A 177 -2.64 10.87 -6.44
C GLU A 177 -3.28 11.97 -5.59
N GLY A 178 -2.45 12.82 -4.97
CA GLY A 178 -2.89 13.93 -4.13
C GLY A 178 -3.28 13.57 -2.69
N GLN A 179 -3.26 12.28 -2.30
CA GLN A 179 -3.64 11.86 -0.95
C GLN A 179 -2.44 11.85 0.01
N GLU A 180 -2.57 12.50 1.16
CA GLU A 180 -1.60 12.38 2.27
C GLU A 180 -2.06 11.27 3.23
N VAL A 181 -1.13 10.40 3.62
CA VAL A 181 -1.44 9.22 4.43
C VAL A 181 -0.70 9.29 5.77
N GLU A 182 -1.43 9.12 6.87
CA GLU A 182 -0.84 9.09 8.21
C GLU A 182 -1.17 7.81 8.98
N GLY A 183 -0.16 7.18 9.57
CA GLY A 183 -0.32 6.03 10.45
C GLY A 183 -0.51 6.43 11.91
N LEU A 184 -1.50 5.84 12.59
CA LEU A 184 -1.73 5.95 14.03
C LEU A 184 -1.75 4.54 14.63
N PHE A 185 -0.60 4.08 15.11
CA PHE A 185 -0.43 2.73 15.67
C PHE A 185 -0.22 2.80 17.18
N ARG A 186 -1.08 2.11 17.93
CA ARG A 186 -1.06 2.00 19.39
C ARG A 186 -1.29 0.55 19.80
N ASP A 187 -0.92 0.21 21.03
CA ASP A 187 -1.09 -1.14 21.58
C ASP A 187 -2.55 -1.65 21.55
N ASP A 188 -3.53 -0.75 21.58
CA ASP A 188 -4.96 -1.09 21.60
C ASP A 188 -5.67 -0.87 20.26
N LEU A 189 -5.06 -0.14 19.32
CA LEU A 189 -5.67 0.32 18.09
C LEU A 189 -4.62 0.64 17.04
N ASP A 190 -4.76 0.02 15.86
CA ASP A 190 -4.08 0.45 14.65
C ASP A 190 -5.05 1.25 13.79
N GLY A 191 -4.55 2.31 13.16
CA GLY A 191 -5.34 3.10 12.24
C GLY A 191 -4.52 3.85 11.20
N ILE A 192 -5.19 4.23 10.13
CA ILE A 192 -4.64 4.98 9.01
C ILE A 192 -5.58 6.14 8.68
N ILE A 193 -5.02 7.34 8.51
CA ILE A 193 -5.73 8.55 8.14
C ILE A 193 -5.36 8.87 6.69
N LEU A 194 -6.37 8.99 5.83
CA LEU A 194 -6.25 9.38 4.44
C LEU A 194 -6.80 10.80 4.33
N PHE A 195 -5.99 11.77 3.91
CA PHE A 195 -6.39 13.15 3.66
C PHE A 195 -6.54 13.37 2.16
N ASP A 196 -7.67 13.93 1.74
CA ASP A 196 -8.02 14.19 0.35
C ASP A 196 -8.72 15.55 0.22
N GLY A 197 -7.93 16.62 0.07
CA GLY A 197 -8.42 18.00 0.00
C GLY A 197 -9.25 18.42 1.22
N GLN A 198 -10.56 18.56 1.00
CA GLN A 198 -11.55 18.94 2.01
C GLN A 198 -12.03 17.77 2.88
N ASP A 199 -11.70 16.53 2.52
CA ASP A 199 -12.17 15.32 3.20
C ASP A 199 -11.01 14.58 3.88
N ALA A 200 -11.35 13.81 4.91
CA ALA A 200 -10.44 12.82 5.46
C ALA A 200 -11.18 11.54 5.86
N ARG A 201 -10.44 10.43 5.91
CA ARG A 201 -10.94 9.14 6.35
C ARG A 201 -9.99 8.53 7.35
N PHE A 202 -10.51 8.08 8.48
CA PHE A 202 -9.77 7.28 9.45
C PHE A 202 -10.31 5.86 9.45
N GLU A 203 -9.51 4.91 8.99
CA GLU A 203 -9.80 3.49 9.08
C GLU A 203 -9.03 2.89 10.25
N TRP A 204 -9.67 2.07 11.05
CA TRP A 204 -9.08 1.55 12.28
C TRP A 204 -9.45 0.09 12.54
N GLN A 205 -8.57 -0.59 13.28
CA GLN A 205 -8.75 -1.95 13.71
C GLN A 205 -8.09 -2.17 15.06
N SER A 206 -8.77 -2.89 15.95
CA SER A 206 -8.26 -3.28 17.26
C SER A 206 -8.17 -4.80 17.34
N GLY A 207 -6.93 -5.28 17.48
CA GLY A 207 -6.65 -6.68 17.78
C GLY A 207 -7.31 -7.14 19.10
N PRO A 208 -7.09 -6.45 20.23
CA PRO A 208 -7.64 -6.86 21.53
C PRO A 208 -9.17 -6.94 21.57
N CYS A 209 -9.86 -6.01 20.91
CA CYS A 209 -11.31 -5.96 20.88
C CYS A 209 -11.93 -6.84 19.77
N GLY A 210 -11.14 -7.25 18.76
CA GLY A 210 -11.64 -7.93 17.56
C GLY A 210 -12.62 -7.07 16.76
N LEU A 211 -12.37 -5.75 16.69
CA LEU A 211 -13.26 -4.78 16.04
C LEU A 211 -12.51 -3.99 14.97
N LYS A 212 -13.22 -3.56 13.92
CA LYS A 212 -12.74 -2.60 12.93
C LYS A 212 -13.83 -1.60 12.58
N GLY A 213 -13.45 -0.47 12.01
CA GLY A 213 -14.41 0.53 11.54
C GLY A 213 -13.76 1.68 10.80
N MET A 214 -14.58 2.68 10.50
CA MET A 214 -14.16 3.85 9.73
C MET A 214 -14.88 5.11 10.23
N ILE A 215 -14.18 6.23 10.17
CA ILE A 215 -14.71 7.57 10.40
C ILE A 215 -14.41 8.42 9.17
N VAL A 216 -15.42 9.09 8.63
CA VAL A 216 -15.27 10.05 7.53
C VAL A 216 -15.46 11.46 8.08
N PHE A 217 -14.56 12.35 7.68
CA PHE A 217 -14.54 13.76 8.04
C PHE A 217 -14.78 14.57 6.77
N VAL A 218 -15.69 15.53 6.84
CA VAL A 218 -15.94 16.49 5.77
C VAL A 218 -15.70 17.87 6.35
N GLY A 219 -14.66 18.57 5.92
CA GLY A 219 -14.30 19.89 6.40
C GLY A 219 -15.17 20.99 5.80
N GLU A 220 -15.28 22.12 6.50
CA GLU A 220 -15.85 23.35 5.94
C GLU A 220 -14.81 24.16 5.11
N SER A 221 -13.54 23.76 5.14
CA SER A 221 -12.43 24.41 4.46
C SER A 221 -11.61 23.45 3.62
N ASP A 222 -11.03 23.95 2.53
CA ASP A 222 -10.02 23.24 1.72
C ASP A 222 -8.65 23.94 1.89
N PRO A 223 -7.63 23.28 2.47
CA PRO A 223 -7.63 21.89 2.94
C PRO A 223 -8.34 21.71 4.31
N ILE A 224 -8.74 20.47 4.59
CA ILE A 224 -9.30 20.07 5.90
C ILE A 224 -8.31 20.34 7.05
N ASP A 225 -8.83 20.72 8.21
CA ASP A 225 -8.01 20.88 9.42
C ASP A 225 -7.48 19.52 9.91
N LYS A 226 -6.23 19.22 9.55
CA LYS A 226 -5.54 17.99 9.94
C LYS A 226 -5.35 17.87 11.45
N VAL A 227 -5.19 18.98 12.18
CA VAL A 227 -5.03 18.94 13.64
C VAL A 227 -6.33 18.48 14.28
N TRP A 228 -7.46 19.00 13.83
CA TRP A 228 -8.79 18.56 14.26
C TRP A 228 -9.00 17.05 14.01
N VAL A 229 -8.76 16.58 12.78
CA VAL A 229 -8.90 15.14 12.42
C VAL A 229 -8.02 14.26 13.31
N ARG A 230 -6.72 14.56 13.41
CA ARG A 230 -5.77 13.79 14.24
C ARG A 230 -6.19 13.74 15.70
N THR A 231 -6.71 14.85 16.24
CA THR A 231 -7.13 14.95 17.63
C THR A 231 -8.36 14.06 17.90
N ILE A 232 -9.34 14.03 16.99
CA ILE A 232 -10.48 13.12 17.08
C ILE A 232 -10.00 11.66 17.04
N CYS A 233 -9.16 11.31 16.06
CA CYS A 233 -8.65 9.95 15.92
C CYS A 233 -7.88 9.50 17.16
N ARG A 234 -7.02 10.37 17.72
CA ARG A 234 -6.26 10.07 18.94
C ARG A 234 -7.12 9.94 20.19
N SER A 235 -8.24 10.63 20.26
CA SER A 235 -9.18 10.52 21.39
C SER A 235 -9.92 9.18 21.43
N MET A 236 -9.89 8.42 20.32
CA MET A 236 -10.59 7.16 20.23
C MET A 236 -10.00 6.12 21.19
N SER A 237 -10.90 5.42 21.88
CA SER A 237 -10.62 4.29 22.75
C SER A 237 -11.75 3.27 22.63
N LEU A 238 -11.45 2.02 22.96
CA LEU A 238 -12.41 0.92 22.90
C LEU A 238 -12.60 0.29 24.27
N ASP A 239 -13.85 0.02 24.62
CA ASP A 239 -14.17 -0.79 25.80
C ASP A 239 -14.14 -2.28 25.41
N CYS A 240 -12.98 -2.90 25.61
CA CYS A 240 -12.74 -4.31 25.33
C CYS A 240 -13.13 -5.24 26.48
N SER A 241 -13.86 -4.76 27.49
CA SER A 241 -14.25 -5.56 28.64
C SER A 241 -14.81 -6.92 28.19
N PRO A 242 -14.24 -8.06 28.64
CA PRO A 242 -14.81 -9.35 28.33
C PRO A 242 -16.23 -9.36 28.88
N LYS A 243 -17.22 -9.79 28.09
CA LYS A 243 -18.57 -10.01 28.61
C LYS A 243 -18.43 -10.93 29.82
N SER A 244 -18.63 -10.39 31.02
CA SER A 244 -18.78 -11.18 32.22
C SER A 244 -19.97 -12.12 31.98
N GLY A 245 -19.67 -13.42 31.99
CA GLY A 245 -20.56 -14.58 32.01
C GLY A 245 -22.03 -14.39 31.60
N VAL A 246 -22.39 -14.99 30.47
CA VAL A 246 -23.64 -15.76 30.43
C VAL A 246 -23.22 -17.21 30.59
N ASN A 247 -23.24 -17.69 31.83
CA ASN A 247 -23.34 -19.12 32.13
C ASN A 247 -24.75 -19.61 31.74
#